data_AF-A0A814P7G3-F1
#
_entry.id   AF-A0A814P7G3-F1
#
_cell.length_a   1.000
_cell.length_b   1.000
_cell.length_c   1.000
_cell.angle_alpha   90.00
_cell.angle_beta   90.00
_cell.angle_gamma   90.00
#
_symmetry.space_group_name_H-M   'P 1'
#
loop_
_entity.id
_entity.type
_entity.pdbx_description
1 polymer ?
#
loop_
_entity_poly.entity_id
_entity_poly.type
_entity_poly.pdbx_seq_one_letter_code
_entity_poly.pdbx_strand_id
1 'polypeptide(L)'
;NDFKDDILKVVKSVLNDSFTYTKINTELMFKLPANQSEKFPQLLDNLEMMKKKFKIVNVSISANTLEQIFFKIEDKNLIENYDHKNNDQKENEFGLWTGSNPKDLITNRYSLMYNQFKALLAKRYIHIIRNKLLSFAQIAIPVTFVVINLLYIKYAVIEPEQSPPLKIQLSDYNHNYAPYLFVNKSQQQTTLANVSKIYENFLNSNLNTQAFGLNDTNSVELCQSNRQSIESYLSCLGRSSFRMLNKQHLMAVEFNSVKNRIIGHFNNQPYHVPPLILNLITNSLYKFYTNSTQSTITVINKPMPKEFTHVLNDAKNTNLNSFRIATSLNFGLSFLIASFSIFLIKEKISGSKHLQLLSSGSPLMFWLSAFVWDFINYLIPVVFLIGVLMIFQVNQLIGDERIVYLLIILSLYGMAHIPQAYLFSLKFDVPSNGFSFITAWNIMSSQIGLIIIQILSIPSLGNSHIAEYIEPIFSILFPNFAMG
;
A
#
# COMPACT_ATOMS: atom_id res chain seq x y z
N ASN A 1 -67.49 -45.65 10.39
CA ASN A 1 -66.90 -45.88 9.06
C ASN A 1 -67.53 -45.01 7.97
N ASP A 2 -68.70 -44.41 8.18
CA ASP A 2 -69.47 -43.74 7.11
C ASP A 2 -68.94 -42.36 6.66
N PHE A 3 -68.33 -41.58 7.57
CA PHE A 3 -67.85 -40.22 7.25
C PHE A 3 -66.74 -40.17 6.18
N LYS A 4 -65.94 -41.22 6.06
CA LYS A 4 -64.83 -41.31 5.10
C LYS A 4 -65.34 -41.43 3.67
N ASP A 5 -66.34 -42.30 3.46
CA ASP A 5 -66.87 -42.60 2.14
C ASP A 5 -67.68 -41.43 1.59
N ASP A 6 -68.30 -40.64 2.48
CA ASP A 6 -69.02 -39.43 2.10
C ASP A 6 -68.07 -38.28 1.70
N ILE A 7 -66.96 -38.09 2.40
CA ILE A 7 -65.92 -37.11 1.98
C ILE A 7 -65.30 -37.55 0.63
N LEU A 8 -65.05 -38.85 0.45
CA LEU A 8 -64.57 -39.40 -0.82
C LEU A 8 -65.54 -39.16 -1.98
N LYS A 9 -66.86 -39.25 -1.76
CA LYS A 9 -67.88 -38.94 -2.78
C LYS A 9 -67.85 -37.46 -3.19
N VAL A 10 -67.68 -36.55 -2.23
CA VAL A 10 -67.59 -35.10 -2.51
C VAL A 10 -66.32 -34.76 -3.30
N VAL A 11 -65.19 -35.39 -2.97
CA VAL A 11 -63.94 -35.18 -3.72
C VAL A 11 -64.07 -35.75 -5.15
N LYS A 12 -64.67 -36.93 -5.30
CA LYS A 12 -64.95 -37.54 -6.62
C LYS A 12 -65.97 -36.78 -7.47
N SER A 13 -66.92 -36.06 -6.85
CA SER A 13 -67.90 -35.29 -7.62
C SER A 13 -67.30 -34.04 -8.27
N VAL A 14 -66.17 -33.55 -7.75
CA VAL A 14 -65.51 -32.33 -8.25
C VAL A 14 -64.29 -32.65 -9.12
N LEU A 15 -63.57 -33.74 -8.82
CA LEU A 15 -62.34 -34.14 -9.50
C LEU A 15 -62.52 -35.50 -10.19
N ASN A 16 -62.33 -35.52 -11.52
CA ASN A 16 -62.56 -36.71 -12.35
C ASN A 16 -61.39 -37.71 -12.37
N ASP A 17 -60.22 -37.36 -11.81
CA ASP A 17 -59.00 -38.16 -11.89
C ASP A 17 -58.74 -38.98 -10.62
N SER A 18 -57.95 -40.06 -10.77
CA SER A 18 -57.50 -40.92 -9.69
C SER A 18 -56.57 -40.17 -8.72
N PHE A 19 -57.13 -39.64 -7.64
CA PHE A 19 -56.36 -39.08 -6.54
C PHE A 19 -55.90 -40.18 -5.57
N THR A 20 -54.63 -40.17 -5.19
CA THR A 20 -54.15 -41.03 -4.09
C THR A 20 -54.47 -40.31 -2.78
N TYR A 21 -55.17 -40.98 -1.86
CA TYR A 21 -55.37 -40.47 -0.52
C TYR A 21 -54.64 -41.34 0.50
N THR A 22 -54.08 -40.71 1.52
CA THR A 22 -53.43 -41.39 2.64
C THR A 22 -54.13 -40.98 3.92
N LYS A 23 -54.60 -41.97 4.69
CA LYS A 23 -55.18 -41.74 6.01
C LYS A 23 -54.08 -41.93 7.05
N ILE A 24 -53.76 -40.88 7.80
CA ILE A 24 -52.88 -40.96 8.95
C ILE A 24 -53.71 -40.60 10.18
N ASN A 25 -53.98 -41.59 11.04
CA ASN A 25 -54.78 -41.44 12.26
C ASN A 25 -56.14 -40.77 12.03
N THR A 26 -56.24 -39.47 12.36
CA THR A 26 -57.44 -38.63 12.27
C THR A 26 -57.43 -37.69 11.06
N GLU A 27 -56.39 -37.71 10.24
CA GLU A 27 -56.21 -36.85 9.07
C GLU A 27 -56.38 -37.62 7.76
N LEU A 28 -57.09 -37.02 6.81
CA LEU A 28 -57.26 -37.52 5.46
C LEU A 28 -56.52 -36.58 4.51
N MET A 29 -55.43 -37.05 3.92
CA MET A 29 -54.65 -36.28 2.95
C MET A 29 -54.98 -36.74 1.53
N PHE A 30 -55.33 -35.79 0.66
CA PHE A 30 -55.62 -36.04 -0.76
C PHE A 30 -54.52 -35.42 -1.62
N LYS A 31 -53.94 -36.20 -2.55
CA LYS A 31 -53.04 -35.66 -3.57
C LYS A 31 -53.87 -35.19 -4.76
N LEU A 32 -53.93 -33.87 -4.94
CA LEU A 32 -54.70 -33.23 -6.00
C LEU A 32 -53.80 -32.94 -7.21
N PRO A 33 -54.25 -33.23 -8.45
CA PRO A 33 -53.48 -32.93 -9.66
C PRO A 33 -53.48 -31.43 -9.95
N ALA A 34 -52.31 -30.87 -10.27
CA ALA A 34 -52.16 -29.44 -10.59
C ALA A 34 -52.98 -29.00 -11.83
N ASN A 35 -53.23 -29.92 -12.77
CA ASN A 35 -53.99 -29.66 -13.99
C ASN A 35 -55.48 -29.29 -13.73
N GLN A 36 -55.99 -29.51 -12.51
CA GLN A 36 -57.37 -29.20 -12.14
C GLN A 36 -57.45 -28.12 -11.05
N SER A 37 -56.42 -27.29 -10.89
CA SER A 37 -56.33 -26.25 -9.84
C SER A 37 -57.50 -25.27 -9.86
N GLU A 38 -58.10 -25.02 -11.04
CA GLU A 38 -59.27 -24.15 -11.20
C GLU A 38 -60.51 -24.66 -10.44
N LYS A 39 -60.60 -25.97 -10.16
CA LYS A 39 -61.72 -26.59 -9.43
C LYS A 39 -61.49 -26.67 -7.91
N PHE A 40 -60.30 -26.31 -7.42
CA PHE A 40 -59.98 -26.38 -5.99
C PHE A 40 -60.80 -25.41 -5.13
N PRO A 41 -61.09 -24.17 -5.56
CA PRO A 41 -61.98 -23.28 -4.79
C PRO A 41 -63.36 -23.91 -4.58
N GLN A 42 -63.96 -24.46 -5.64
CA GLN A 42 -65.26 -25.12 -5.57
C GLN A 42 -65.25 -26.37 -4.67
N LEU A 43 -64.14 -27.12 -4.66
CA LEU A 43 -63.95 -28.25 -3.75
C LEU A 43 -63.90 -27.80 -2.28
N LEU A 44 -63.15 -26.73 -1.99
CA LEU A 44 -63.02 -26.18 -0.63
C LEU A 44 -64.35 -25.62 -0.12
N ASP A 45 -65.07 -24.88 -0.96
CA ASP A 45 -66.38 -24.32 -0.60
C ASP A 45 -67.37 -25.45 -0.23
N ASN A 46 -67.41 -26.52 -1.02
CA ASN A 46 -68.24 -27.69 -0.72
C ASN A 46 -67.85 -28.39 0.59
N LEU A 47 -66.55 -28.51 0.88
CA LEU A 47 -66.06 -29.10 2.13
C LEU A 47 -66.32 -28.19 3.34
N GLU A 48 -66.28 -26.88 3.15
CA GLU A 48 -66.57 -25.88 4.18
C GLU A 48 -68.06 -25.83 4.53
N MET A 49 -68.95 -25.89 3.52
CA MET A 49 -70.40 -25.99 3.74
C MET A 49 -70.78 -27.26 4.51
N MET A 50 -70.06 -28.37 4.29
CA MET A 50 -70.32 -29.64 4.96
C MET A 50 -69.51 -29.84 6.26
N LYS A 51 -68.70 -28.85 6.67
CA LYS A 51 -67.84 -28.90 7.86
C LYS A 51 -68.60 -29.24 9.14
N LYS A 52 -69.80 -28.67 9.33
CA LYS A 52 -70.70 -28.94 10.47
C LYS A 52 -71.29 -30.35 10.43
N LYS A 53 -71.62 -30.85 9.23
CA LYS A 53 -72.24 -32.18 9.03
C LYS A 53 -71.23 -33.32 9.26
N PHE A 54 -69.98 -33.12 8.82
CA PHE A 54 -68.93 -34.14 8.90
C PHE A 54 -67.96 -33.96 10.08
N LYS A 55 -68.22 -33.00 10.98
CA LYS A 55 -67.36 -32.68 12.15
C LYS A 55 -65.89 -32.45 11.77
N ILE A 56 -65.63 -31.80 10.64
CA ILE A 56 -64.27 -31.49 10.19
C ILE A 56 -63.75 -30.30 11.01
N VAL A 57 -62.63 -30.48 11.70
CA VAL A 57 -62.03 -29.42 12.54
C VAL A 57 -61.35 -28.37 11.67
N ASN A 58 -60.51 -28.80 10.73
CA ASN A 58 -59.77 -27.92 9.84
C ASN A 58 -59.51 -28.57 8.47
N VAL A 59 -59.43 -27.75 7.43
CA VAL A 59 -59.01 -28.16 6.07
C VAL A 59 -57.82 -27.28 5.71
N SER A 60 -56.71 -27.89 5.29
CA SER A 60 -55.53 -27.16 4.86
C SER A 60 -55.08 -27.65 3.49
N ILE A 61 -54.63 -26.72 2.66
CA ILE A 61 -53.95 -27.02 1.40
C ILE A 61 -52.49 -26.65 1.60
N SER A 62 -51.61 -27.62 1.40
CA SER A 62 -50.17 -27.40 1.31
C SER A 62 -49.73 -27.64 -0.14
N ALA A 63 -48.95 -26.70 -0.68
CA ALA A 63 -48.20 -26.96 -1.89
C ALA A 63 -46.96 -27.78 -1.53
N ASN A 64 -46.63 -28.79 -2.35
CA ASN A 64 -45.40 -29.54 -2.14
C ASN A 64 -44.21 -28.58 -2.28
N THR A 65 -43.31 -28.58 -1.30
CA THR A 65 -42.04 -27.85 -1.42
C THR A 65 -41.09 -28.59 -2.34
N LEU A 66 -40.10 -27.90 -2.91
CA LEU A 66 -39.04 -28.53 -3.72
C LEU A 66 -38.33 -29.66 -2.96
N GLU A 67 -38.19 -29.52 -1.64
CA GLU A 67 -37.62 -30.54 -0.76
C GLU A 67 -38.46 -31.82 -0.69
N GLN A 68 -39.80 -31.69 -0.59
CA GLN A 68 -40.70 -32.85 -0.60
C GLN A 68 -40.77 -33.52 -1.98
N ILE A 69 -40.64 -32.76 -3.06
CA ILE A 69 -40.53 -33.31 -4.41
C ILE A 69 -39.20 -34.07 -4.56
N PHE A 70 -38.10 -33.50 -4.03
CA PHE A 70 -36.78 -34.10 -4.06
C PHE A 70 -36.72 -35.46 -3.34
N PHE A 71 -37.19 -35.53 -2.09
CA PHE A 71 -37.24 -36.81 -1.34
C PHE A 71 -38.13 -37.85 -2.01
N LYS A 72 -39.22 -37.42 -2.64
CA LYS A 72 -40.16 -38.33 -3.30
C LYS A 72 -39.63 -38.90 -4.61
N ILE A 73 -38.75 -38.18 -5.30
CA ILE A 73 -38.01 -38.68 -6.47
C ILE A 73 -36.98 -39.72 -6.01
N GLU A 74 -36.31 -39.47 -4.89
CA GLU A 74 -35.39 -40.44 -4.28
C GLU A 74 -36.12 -41.73 -3.85
N ASP A 75 -37.29 -41.62 -3.22
CA ASP A 75 -38.13 -42.76 -2.85
C ASP A 75 -38.69 -43.52 -4.06
N LYS A 76 -39.07 -42.83 -5.14
CA LYS A 76 -39.51 -43.48 -6.39
C LYS A 76 -38.39 -44.27 -7.05
N ASN A 77 -37.18 -43.71 -7.08
CA ASN A 77 -36.01 -44.41 -7.60
C ASN A 77 -35.67 -45.66 -6.75
N LEU A 78 -35.99 -45.67 -5.45
CA LEU A 78 -35.85 -46.87 -4.63
C LEU A 78 -36.92 -47.93 -4.94
N ILE A 79 -38.13 -47.54 -5.32
CA ILE A 79 -39.24 -48.47 -5.63
C ILE A 79 -39.15 -49.00 -7.07
N GLU A 80 -38.78 -48.18 -8.04
CA GLU A 80 -38.60 -48.59 -9.45
C GLU A 80 -37.37 -49.48 -9.65
N ASN A 81 -36.43 -49.49 -8.69
CA ASN A 81 -35.30 -50.43 -8.67
C ASN A 81 -35.66 -51.85 -8.22
N TYR A 82 -36.89 -52.12 -7.76
CA TYR A 82 -37.32 -53.48 -7.40
C TYR A 82 -38.20 -54.17 -8.46
N ASP A 83 -38.75 -53.43 -9.43
CA ASP A 83 -39.72 -53.98 -10.39
C ASP A 83 -39.43 -53.57 -11.84
N HIS A 84 -38.20 -53.76 -12.35
CA HIS A 84 -37.99 -53.90 -13.80
C HIS A 84 -36.80 -54.81 -14.13
N LYS A 85 -37.09 -56.11 -14.31
CA LYS A 85 -36.44 -56.92 -15.36
C LYS A 85 -37.23 -56.74 -16.65
N ASN A 86 -36.52 -56.41 -17.72
CA ASN A 86 -36.92 -56.41 -19.12
C ASN A 86 -37.99 -55.37 -19.53
N ASN A 87 -37.53 -54.26 -20.09
CA ASN A 87 -37.78 -53.92 -21.50
C ASN A 87 -37.12 -52.58 -21.85
N ASP A 88 -36.29 -52.61 -22.88
CA ASP A 88 -35.70 -51.42 -23.50
C ASP A 88 -36.79 -50.57 -24.17
N GLN A 89 -37.25 -49.52 -23.49
CA GLN A 89 -37.81 -48.34 -24.14
C GLN A 89 -37.28 -47.08 -23.44
N LYS A 90 -36.55 -46.26 -24.21
CA LYS A 90 -36.04 -44.96 -23.80
C LYS A 90 -37.21 -44.01 -23.59
N GLU A 91 -37.68 -43.88 -22.36
CA GLU A 91 -38.43 -42.70 -21.95
C GLU A 91 -37.43 -41.59 -21.59
N ASN A 92 -37.55 -40.46 -22.26
CA ASN A 92 -36.80 -39.25 -21.95
C ASN A 92 -37.29 -38.70 -20.60
N GLU A 93 -36.66 -39.12 -19.52
CA GLU A 93 -36.83 -38.49 -18.22
C GLU A 93 -36.37 -37.04 -18.27
N PHE A 94 -37.31 -36.13 -18.06
CA PHE A 94 -37.08 -34.70 -17.95
C PHE A 94 -36.43 -34.39 -16.60
N GLY A 95 -35.15 -34.75 -16.46
CA GLY A 95 -34.30 -34.36 -15.34
C GLY A 95 -33.75 -32.95 -15.54
N LEU A 96 -33.85 -32.10 -14.52
CA LEU A 96 -33.41 -30.69 -14.49
C LEU A 96 -31.89 -30.47 -14.73
N TRP A 97 -31.15 -31.52 -15.09
CA TRP A 97 -29.71 -31.55 -15.35
C TRP A 97 -29.46 -32.24 -16.69
N THR A 98 -29.93 -31.63 -17.78
CA THR A 98 -29.65 -32.06 -19.15
C THR A 98 -28.19 -31.76 -19.51
N GLY A 99 -27.26 -32.62 -19.09
CA GLY A 99 -25.86 -32.48 -19.48
C GLY A 99 -24.88 -33.52 -18.92
N SER A 100 -25.22 -34.24 -17.86
CA SER A 100 -24.35 -35.31 -17.35
C SER A 100 -24.73 -36.64 -17.99
N ASN A 101 -23.81 -37.24 -18.75
CA ASN A 101 -23.92 -38.64 -19.15
C ASN A 101 -23.85 -39.52 -17.90
N PRO A 102 -24.49 -40.70 -17.87
CA PRO A 102 -24.32 -41.67 -16.76
C PRO A 102 -22.87 -42.19 -16.63
N LYS A 103 -22.01 -41.92 -17.63
CA LYS A 103 -20.55 -42.13 -17.58
C LYS A 103 -19.80 -41.07 -16.75
N ASP A 104 -20.44 -39.96 -16.41
CA ASP A 104 -19.88 -38.89 -15.58
C ASP A 104 -20.06 -39.16 -14.07
N LEU A 105 -20.75 -40.24 -13.72
CA LEU A 105 -20.88 -40.73 -12.35
C LEU A 105 -19.54 -41.31 -11.88
N ILE A 106 -18.73 -40.44 -11.28
CA ILE A 106 -17.44 -40.82 -10.72
C ILE A 106 -17.67 -41.61 -9.43
N THR A 107 -17.36 -42.90 -9.48
CA THR A 107 -17.51 -43.81 -8.33
C THR A 107 -16.33 -43.73 -7.35
N ASN A 108 -15.18 -43.21 -7.78
CA ASN A 108 -13.97 -43.16 -6.95
C ASN A 108 -13.91 -41.87 -6.10
N ARG A 109 -13.88 -42.03 -4.78
CA ARG A 109 -13.86 -40.94 -3.78
C ARG A 109 -12.76 -39.91 -4.04
N TYR A 110 -11.56 -40.36 -4.41
CA TYR A 110 -10.43 -39.47 -4.69
C TYR A 110 -10.62 -38.65 -5.97
N SER A 111 -11.18 -39.25 -7.01
CA SER A 111 -11.47 -38.56 -8.28
C SER A 111 -12.58 -37.52 -8.10
N LEU A 112 -13.57 -37.82 -7.25
CA LEU A 112 -14.61 -36.87 -6.85
C LEU A 112 -14.03 -35.69 -6.06
N MET A 113 -13.16 -35.94 -5.08
CA MET A 113 -12.45 -34.90 -4.33
C MET A 113 -11.59 -34.01 -5.24
N TYR A 114 -10.88 -34.59 -6.20
CA TYR A 114 -10.10 -33.84 -7.19
C TYR A 114 -10.97 -32.96 -8.08
N ASN A 115 -12.09 -33.49 -8.59
CA ASN A 115 -13.01 -32.72 -9.42
C ASN A 115 -13.71 -31.59 -8.64
N GLN A 116 -14.05 -31.82 -7.37
CA GLN A 116 -14.54 -30.77 -6.47
C GLN A 116 -13.50 -29.67 -6.27
N PHE A 117 -12.26 -30.04 -5.96
CA PHE A 117 -11.15 -29.08 -5.80
C PHE A 117 -10.93 -28.26 -7.07
N LYS A 118 -10.91 -28.92 -8.24
CA LYS A 118 -10.79 -28.27 -9.55
C LYS A 118 -11.95 -27.30 -9.83
N ALA A 119 -13.18 -27.68 -9.50
CA ALA A 119 -14.35 -26.82 -9.68
C ALA A 119 -14.28 -25.56 -8.79
N LEU A 120 -13.85 -25.71 -7.53
CA LEU A 120 -13.66 -24.58 -6.61
C LEU A 120 -12.57 -23.61 -7.11
N LEU A 121 -11.44 -24.13 -7.63
CA LEU A 121 -10.41 -23.30 -8.25
C LEU A 121 -10.92 -22.60 -9.52
N ALA A 122 -11.65 -23.31 -10.39
CA ALA A 122 -12.21 -22.75 -11.61
C ALA A 122 -13.19 -21.59 -11.31
N LYS A 123 -14.01 -21.72 -10.26
CA LYS A 123 -14.89 -20.63 -9.78
C LYS A 123 -14.08 -19.39 -9.43
N ARG A 124 -12.99 -19.54 -8.66
CA ARG A 124 -12.15 -18.41 -8.24
C ARG A 124 -11.40 -17.78 -9.42
N TYR A 125 -10.95 -18.60 -10.37
CA TYR A 125 -10.36 -18.13 -11.62
C TYR A 125 -11.32 -17.27 -12.44
N ILE A 126 -12.55 -17.74 -12.64
CA ILE A 126 -13.59 -16.98 -13.34
C ILE A 126 -13.88 -15.66 -12.62
N HIS A 127 -13.93 -15.67 -11.28
CA HIS A 127 -14.12 -14.44 -10.50
C HIS A 127 -13.00 -13.42 -10.73
N ILE A 128 -11.72 -13.85 -10.71
CA ILE A 128 -10.56 -12.97 -10.96
C ILE A 128 -10.61 -12.37 -12.37
N ILE A 129 -10.90 -13.16 -13.40
CA ILE A 129 -11.00 -12.67 -14.78
C ILE A 129 -12.14 -11.66 -14.93
N ARG A 130 -13.27 -11.90 -14.27
CA ARG A 130 -14.44 -11.01 -14.32
C ARG A 130 -14.20 -9.72 -13.54
N ASN A 131 -13.46 -9.78 -12.44
CA ASN A 131 -13.13 -8.61 -11.62
C ASN A 131 -11.71 -8.09 -11.90
N LYS A 132 -11.51 -7.57 -13.12
CA LYS A 132 -10.21 -7.09 -13.61
C LYS A 132 -9.67 -5.92 -12.77
N LEU A 133 -10.54 -5.05 -12.27
CA LEU A 133 -10.13 -3.89 -11.47
C LEU A 133 -9.49 -4.32 -10.15
N LEU A 134 -10.11 -5.26 -9.43
CA LEU A 134 -9.56 -5.79 -8.18
C LEU A 134 -8.23 -6.52 -8.42
N SER A 135 -8.18 -7.34 -9.46
CA SER A 135 -6.98 -8.11 -9.82
C SER A 135 -5.81 -7.19 -10.22
N PHE A 136 -6.09 -6.12 -10.95
CA PHE A 136 -5.09 -5.09 -11.27
C PHE A 136 -4.65 -4.35 -10.00
N ALA A 137 -5.58 -3.95 -9.13
CA ALA A 137 -5.27 -3.26 -7.88
C ALA A 137 -4.39 -4.10 -6.94
N GLN A 138 -4.63 -5.41 -6.86
CA GLN A 138 -3.83 -6.37 -6.09
C GLN A 138 -2.35 -6.40 -6.52
N ILE A 139 -2.05 -6.19 -7.80
CA ILE A 139 -0.68 -6.16 -8.33
C ILE A 139 -0.11 -4.74 -8.25
N ALA A 140 -0.88 -3.75 -8.71
CA ALA A 140 -0.40 -2.38 -8.87
C ALA A 140 -0.08 -1.73 -7.51
N ILE A 141 -0.96 -1.86 -6.51
CA ILE A 141 -0.82 -1.12 -5.26
C ILE A 141 0.48 -1.48 -4.51
N PRO A 142 0.79 -2.76 -4.22
CA PRO A 142 2.03 -3.11 -3.52
C PRO A 142 3.28 -2.64 -4.28
N VAL A 143 3.30 -2.83 -5.60
CA VAL A 143 4.42 -2.45 -6.45
C VAL A 143 4.61 -0.94 -6.46
N THR A 144 3.53 -0.15 -6.58
CA THR A 144 3.62 1.32 -6.58
C THR A 144 4.13 1.89 -5.27
N PHE A 145 3.71 1.34 -4.12
CA PHE A 145 4.21 1.81 -2.82
C PHE A 145 5.73 1.61 -2.69
N VAL A 146 6.24 0.47 -3.12
CA VAL A 146 7.67 0.17 -3.08
C VAL A 146 8.43 1.02 -4.10
N VAL A 147 7.93 1.17 -5.34
CA VAL A 147 8.56 2.03 -6.35
C VAL A 147 8.65 3.47 -5.87
N ILE A 148 7.59 4.04 -5.31
CA ILE A 148 7.60 5.41 -4.77
C ILE A 148 8.63 5.54 -3.65
N ASN A 149 8.71 4.56 -2.75
CA ASN A 149 9.68 4.57 -1.65
C ASN A 149 11.13 4.48 -2.17
N LEU A 150 11.40 3.62 -3.14
CA LEU A 150 12.73 3.47 -3.75
C LEU A 150 13.14 4.70 -4.55
N LEU A 151 12.22 5.33 -5.28
CA LEU A 151 12.45 6.62 -5.92
C LEU A 151 12.79 7.70 -4.88
N TYR A 152 12.07 7.71 -3.76
CA TYR A 152 12.38 8.63 -2.67
C TYR A 152 13.76 8.38 -2.06
N ILE A 153 14.14 7.12 -1.81
CA ILE A 153 15.48 6.79 -1.29
C ILE A 153 16.56 7.20 -2.29
N LYS A 154 16.37 6.91 -3.59
CA LYS A 154 17.36 7.21 -4.62
C LYS A 154 17.54 8.70 -4.92
N TYR A 155 16.45 9.48 -4.91
CA TYR A 155 16.46 10.87 -5.35
C TYR A 155 16.36 11.90 -4.23
N ALA A 156 15.74 11.56 -3.10
CA ALA A 156 15.57 12.50 -1.99
C ALA A 156 16.60 12.32 -0.87
N VAL A 157 17.19 11.13 -0.73
CA VAL A 157 18.26 10.89 0.25
C VAL A 157 19.59 11.05 -0.46
N ILE A 158 20.33 12.11 -0.12
CA ILE A 158 21.72 12.30 -0.55
C ILE A 158 22.50 11.15 0.08
N GLU A 159 22.99 10.22 -0.74
CA GLU A 159 23.84 9.15 -0.24
C GLU A 159 25.03 9.75 0.52
N PRO A 160 25.42 9.16 1.67
CA PRO A 160 26.59 9.59 2.44
C PRO A 160 27.90 9.23 1.72
N GLU A 161 27.96 9.35 0.39
CA GLU A 161 29.20 9.27 -0.36
C GLU A 161 30.17 10.36 0.10
N GLN A 162 31.46 10.09 -0.04
CA GLN A 162 32.49 11.07 0.27
C GLN A 162 32.24 12.32 -0.56
N SER A 163 31.90 13.42 0.10
CA SER A 163 31.62 14.67 -0.60
C SER A 163 32.84 15.07 -1.42
N PRO A 164 32.67 15.34 -2.73
CA PRO A 164 33.80 15.61 -3.61
C PRO A 164 34.51 16.90 -3.19
N PRO A 165 35.80 17.06 -3.57
CA PRO A 165 36.52 18.29 -3.31
C PRO A 165 35.83 19.46 -4.04
N LEU A 166 35.49 20.51 -3.30
CA LEU A 166 34.84 21.71 -3.83
C LEU A 166 35.84 22.86 -3.92
N LYS A 167 36.10 23.33 -5.14
CA LYS A 167 36.88 24.55 -5.36
C LYS A 167 35.99 25.75 -5.04
N ILE A 168 36.43 26.61 -4.13
CA ILE A 168 35.64 27.77 -3.69
C ILE A 168 35.93 28.93 -4.64
N GLN A 169 34.98 29.20 -5.55
CA GLN A 169 35.09 30.27 -6.53
C GLN A 169 33.87 31.18 -6.50
N LEU A 170 34.06 32.42 -6.96
CA LEU A 170 32.99 33.41 -7.06
C LEU A 170 32.05 33.11 -8.24
N SER A 171 32.51 32.36 -9.24
CA SER A 171 31.76 31.94 -10.44
C SER A 171 30.58 31.03 -10.14
N ASP A 172 30.63 30.28 -9.04
CA ASP A 172 29.57 29.34 -8.65
C ASP A 172 28.32 30.07 -8.13
N TYR A 173 28.47 31.36 -7.87
CA TYR A 173 27.39 32.24 -7.49
C TYR A 173 26.88 33.05 -8.70
N ASN A 174 25.57 33.31 -8.69
CA ASN A 174 24.93 34.21 -9.65
C ASN A 174 25.40 35.66 -9.43
N HIS A 175 24.77 36.60 -10.13
CA HIS A 175 25.02 38.04 -10.02
C HIS A 175 25.20 38.52 -8.57
N ASN A 176 26.40 38.97 -8.24
CA ASN A 176 26.79 39.44 -6.90
C ASN A 176 27.29 40.88 -6.94
N TYR A 177 26.72 41.70 -6.07
CA TYR A 177 27.10 43.07 -5.77
C TYR A 177 27.98 43.05 -4.53
N ALA A 178 29.24 43.44 -4.71
CA ALA A 178 30.25 43.43 -3.65
C ALA A 178 30.62 44.88 -3.28
N PRO A 179 29.87 45.53 -2.37
CA PRO A 179 30.21 46.87 -1.91
C PRO A 179 31.51 46.83 -1.10
N TYR A 180 32.37 47.82 -1.32
CA TYR A 180 33.51 48.06 -0.44
C TYR A 180 33.52 49.51 0.07
N LEU A 181 34.06 49.70 1.26
CA LEU A 181 34.20 51.01 1.89
C LEU A 181 35.68 51.27 2.14
N PHE A 182 36.19 52.39 1.64
CA PHE A 182 37.49 52.90 2.01
C PHE A 182 37.32 54.03 3.03
N VAL A 183 37.76 53.78 4.26
CA VAL A 183 37.67 54.73 5.37
C VAL A 183 38.99 55.48 5.49
N ASN A 184 38.97 56.78 5.15
CA ASN A 184 40.14 57.64 5.28
C ASN A 184 39.77 58.98 5.94
N LYS A 185 40.67 59.51 6.78
CA LYS A 185 40.53 60.82 7.43
C LYS A 185 41.29 61.93 6.71
N SER A 186 42.21 61.61 5.80
CA SER A 186 42.98 62.60 5.02
C SER A 186 43.13 62.11 3.58
N GLN A 187 43.01 62.98 2.58
CA GLN A 187 43.01 62.65 1.13
C GLN A 187 44.34 62.09 0.59
N GLN A 188 45.22 61.52 1.42
CA GLN A 188 46.43 60.87 0.97
C GLN A 188 46.13 59.45 0.47
N GLN A 189 46.63 59.14 -0.73
CA GLN A 189 46.61 57.79 -1.30
C GLN A 189 47.47 56.88 -0.42
N THR A 190 46.83 56.10 0.45
CA THR A 190 47.50 55.11 1.28
C THR A 190 47.64 53.78 0.54
N THR A 191 48.56 52.92 0.99
CA THR A 191 48.76 51.56 0.46
C THR A 191 47.44 50.78 0.34
N LEU A 192 46.54 50.94 1.31
CA LEU A 192 45.21 50.32 1.34
C LEU A 192 44.27 50.85 0.24
N ALA A 193 44.44 52.08 -0.23
CA ALA A 193 43.67 52.61 -1.37
C ALA A 193 44.07 51.93 -2.68
N ASN A 194 45.34 51.56 -2.83
CA ASN A 194 45.80 50.78 -3.98
C ASN A 194 45.28 49.34 -3.90
N VAL A 195 45.30 48.74 -2.70
CA VAL A 195 44.73 47.40 -2.47
C VAL A 195 43.23 47.38 -2.77
N SER A 196 42.46 48.40 -2.38
CA SER A 196 41.02 48.47 -2.66
C SER A 196 40.73 48.56 -4.17
N LYS A 197 41.54 49.32 -4.92
CA LYS A 197 41.43 49.38 -6.39
C LYS A 197 41.79 48.04 -7.06
N ILE A 198 42.81 47.36 -6.57
CA ILE A 198 43.17 46.01 -7.06
C ILE A 198 42.05 45.01 -6.77
N TYR A 199 41.43 45.10 -5.59
CA TYR A 199 40.29 44.28 -5.22
C TYR A 199 39.08 44.54 -6.14
N GLU A 200 38.74 45.80 -6.39
CA GLU A 200 37.69 46.19 -7.33
C GLU A 200 37.95 45.63 -8.75
N ASN A 201 39.15 45.86 -9.29
CA ASN A 201 39.54 45.34 -10.61
C ASN A 201 39.50 43.81 -10.67
N PHE A 202 39.89 43.15 -9.59
CA PHE A 202 39.86 41.69 -9.51
C PHE A 202 38.44 41.14 -9.51
N LEU A 203 37.50 41.79 -8.81
CA LEU A 203 36.10 41.38 -8.82
C LEU A 203 35.42 41.69 -10.15
N ASN A 204 35.64 42.87 -10.71
CA ASN A 204 35.06 43.27 -12.00
C ASN A 204 35.61 42.41 -13.17
N SER A 205 36.77 41.78 -13.00
CA SER A 205 37.27 40.80 -13.98
C SER A 205 36.42 39.52 -14.07
N ASN A 206 35.61 39.22 -13.05
CA ASN A 206 34.68 38.11 -13.07
C ASN A 206 33.32 38.56 -13.62
N LEU A 207 32.85 37.91 -14.69
CA LEU A 207 31.63 38.28 -15.43
C LEU A 207 30.36 38.42 -14.57
N ASN A 208 30.29 37.70 -13.45
CA ASN A 208 29.09 37.64 -12.61
C ASN A 208 29.09 38.64 -11.44
N THR A 209 30.16 39.43 -11.25
CA THR A 209 30.28 40.27 -10.05
C THR A 209 30.59 41.72 -10.33
N GLN A 210 29.82 42.61 -9.69
CA GLN A 210 30.01 44.05 -9.76
C GLN A 210 30.48 44.54 -8.40
N ALA A 211 31.72 45.00 -8.34
CA ALA A 211 32.27 45.69 -7.19
C ALA A 211 32.03 47.20 -7.35
N PHE A 212 31.66 47.87 -6.25
CA PHE A 212 31.53 49.32 -6.24
C PHE A 212 31.91 49.89 -4.88
N GLY A 213 32.52 51.07 -4.90
CA GLY A 213 32.80 51.83 -3.70
C GLY A 213 31.53 52.49 -3.16
N LEU A 214 31.28 52.38 -1.85
CA LEU A 214 30.19 53.13 -1.20
C LEU A 214 30.43 54.65 -1.23
N ASN A 215 31.68 55.08 -1.40
CA ASN A 215 32.04 56.48 -1.57
C ASN A 215 31.65 57.01 -2.97
N ASP A 216 31.44 56.13 -3.95
CA ASP A 216 31.16 56.53 -5.33
C ASP A 216 29.66 56.75 -5.53
N THR A 217 29.27 57.95 -5.97
CA THR A 217 27.87 58.35 -6.11
C THR A 217 27.11 57.58 -7.20
N ASN A 218 27.82 56.92 -8.13
CA ASN A 218 27.26 56.51 -9.41
C ASN A 218 26.71 55.08 -9.47
N SER A 219 26.86 54.27 -8.41
CA SER A 219 26.75 52.81 -8.55
C SER A 219 25.44 52.18 -8.05
N VAL A 220 24.69 52.76 -7.11
CA VAL A 220 23.42 52.18 -6.62
C VAL A 220 22.46 53.25 -6.04
N GLU A 221 21.22 53.34 -6.53
CA GLU A 221 20.18 54.27 -6.03
C GLU A 221 19.64 53.91 -4.64
N LEU A 222 19.63 52.63 -4.26
CA LEU A 222 19.15 52.20 -2.94
C LEU A 222 20.14 52.53 -1.81
N CYS A 223 19.60 53.02 -0.70
CA CYS A 223 20.31 53.27 0.56
C CYS A 223 21.45 54.31 0.48
N GLN A 224 21.27 55.36 -0.33
CA GLN A 224 22.22 56.48 -0.46
C GLN A 224 22.52 57.20 0.88
N SER A 225 21.52 57.34 1.76
CA SER A 225 21.67 58.06 3.04
C SER A 225 22.58 57.36 4.05
N ASN A 226 22.79 56.05 3.92
CA ASN A 226 23.45 55.21 4.92
C ASN A 226 24.79 54.65 4.44
N ARG A 227 25.51 55.40 3.58
CA ARG A 227 26.82 54.97 3.02
C ARG A 227 28.01 55.20 3.95
N GLN A 228 27.80 55.80 5.12
CA GLN A 228 28.87 56.14 6.06
C GLN A 228 29.56 54.90 6.67
N SER A 229 28.82 53.79 6.82
CA SER A 229 29.38 52.52 7.30
C SER A 229 28.79 51.35 6.52
N ILE A 230 29.58 50.28 6.34
CA ILE A 230 29.10 49.05 5.71
C ILE A 230 27.90 48.48 6.48
N GLU A 231 27.96 48.51 7.81
CA GLU A 231 26.89 47.99 8.67
C GLU A 231 25.56 48.73 8.47
N SER A 232 25.59 50.06 8.38
CA SER A 232 24.38 50.87 8.17
C SER A 232 23.81 50.69 6.75
N TYR A 233 24.68 50.53 5.75
CA TYR A 233 24.30 50.21 4.38
C TYR A 233 23.63 48.83 4.28
N LEU A 234 24.29 47.78 4.81
CA LEU A 234 23.74 46.42 4.84
C LEU A 234 22.45 46.33 5.65
N SER A 235 22.35 47.07 6.77
CA SER A 235 21.12 47.14 7.57
C SER A 235 19.97 47.81 6.81
N CYS A 236 20.26 48.88 6.05
CA CYS A 236 19.27 49.52 5.19
C CYS A 236 18.84 48.61 4.04
N LEU A 237 19.77 47.89 3.41
CA LEU A 237 19.47 46.86 2.40
C LEU A 237 18.61 45.74 2.96
N GLY A 238 18.90 45.27 4.18
CA GLY A 238 18.10 44.25 4.86
C GLY A 238 16.67 44.70 5.13
N ARG A 239 16.46 45.98 5.49
CA ARG A 239 15.11 46.57 5.69
C ARG A 239 14.36 46.80 4.39
N SER A 240 15.04 47.28 3.34
CA SER A 240 14.40 47.58 2.05
C SER A 240 14.11 46.32 1.24
N SER A 241 15.06 45.38 1.20
CA SER A 241 14.99 44.19 0.36
C SER A 241 15.85 43.05 0.90
N PHE A 242 15.30 42.29 1.85
CA PHE A 242 15.93 41.09 2.41
C PHE A 242 16.38 40.09 1.32
N ARG A 243 15.62 39.97 0.22
CA ARG A 243 15.97 39.10 -0.92
C ARG A 243 17.25 39.57 -1.64
N MET A 244 17.45 40.88 -1.84
CA MET A 244 18.67 41.40 -2.49
C MET A 244 19.88 41.19 -1.60
N LEU A 245 19.75 41.42 -0.29
CA LEU A 245 20.83 41.16 0.67
C LEU A 245 21.25 39.69 0.62
N ASN A 246 20.28 38.76 0.64
CA ASN A 246 20.59 37.33 0.70
C ASN A 246 21.05 36.70 -0.61
N LYS A 247 20.53 37.14 -1.76
CA LYS A 247 20.84 36.52 -3.05
C LYS A 247 21.92 37.24 -3.83
N GLN A 248 22.10 38.55 -3.61
CA GLN A 248 22.93 39.38 -4.46
C GLN A 248 24.02 40.12 -3.69
N HIS A 249 24.02 40.18 -2.37
CA HIS A 249 25.11 40.78 -1.58
C HIS A 249 25.72 39.71 -0.68
N LEU A 250 26.60 38.89 -1.27
CA LEU A 250 27.23 37.80 -0.54
C LEU A 250 28.29 38.32 0.44
N MET A 251 28.94 39.43 0.10
CA MET A 251 30.10 39.94 0.83
C MET A 251 30.25 41.44 0.69
N ALA A 252 30.89 42.06 1.67
CA ALA A 252 31.30 43.47 1.66
C ALA A 252 32.67 43.62 2.34
N VAL A 253 33.48 44.60 1.94
CA VAL A 253 34.83 44.77 2.52
C VAL A 253 35.09 46.20 2.98
N GLU A 254 35.49 46.38 4.24
CA GLU A 254 35.96 47.65 4.81
C GLU A 254 37.48 47.69 4.77
N PHE A 255 38.04 48.62 4.01
CA PHE A 255 39.46 48.98 4.02
C PHE A 255 39.64 50.18 4.95
N ASN A 256 40.10 49.94 6.18
CA ASN A 256 40.25 50.99 7.18
C ASN A 256 41.71 51.45 7.28
N SER A 257 42.00 52.61 6.70
CA SER A 257 43.36 53.15 6.68
C SER A 257 43.82 53.70 8.03
N VAL A 258 42.89 54.11 8.90
CA VAL A 258 43.21 54.70 10.21
C VAL A 258 43.67 53.62 11.19
N LYS A 259 43.00 52.47 11.17
CA LYS A 259 43.30 51.32 12.04
C LYS A 259 44.22 50.29 11.39
N ASN A 260 44.64 50.54 10.14
CA ASN A 260 45.42 49.61 9.31
C ASN A 260 44.85 48.17 9.32
N ARG A 261 43.53 48.05 9.11
CA ARG A 261 42.82 46.76 9.15
C ARG A 261 41.90 46.63 7.93
N ILE A 262 41.77 45.40 7.45
CA ILE A 262 40.79 45.04 6.41
C ILE A 262 39.76 44.12 7.07
N ILE A 263 38.47 44.47 6.94
CA ILE A 263 37.37 43.67 7.49
C ILE A 263 36.54 43.16 6.33
N GLY A 264 36.44 41.83 6.21
CA GLY A 264 35.49 41.19 5.32
C GLY A 264 34.19 40.87 6.05
N HIS A 265 33.09 41.51 5.65
CA HIS A 265 31.74 41.13 6.05
C HIS A 265 31.21 40.08 5.08
N PHE A 266 30.67 38.98 5.60
CA PHE A 266 30.11 37.90 4.79
C PHE A 266 28.65 37.66 5.15
N ASN A 267 27.91 37.16 4.17
CA ASN A 267 26.59 36.63 4.39
C ASN A 267 26.70 35.15 4.84
N ASN A 268 26.08 34.80 5.96
CA ASN A 268 26.08 33.45 6.51
C ASN A 268 24.99 32.53 5.92
N GLN A 269 24.27 32.97 4.88
CA GLN A 269 23.29 32.12 4.19
C GLN A 269 23.98 31.08 3.29
N PRO A 270 24.95 31.43 2.43
CA PRO A 270 25.68 30.43 1.66
C PRO A 270 26.91 29.95 2.44
N TYR A 271 27.01 28.62 2.59
CA TYR A 271 28.00 27.97 3.47
C TYR A 271 29.47 28.29 3.16
N HIS A 272 29.81 28.58 1.90
CA HIS A 272 31.20 28.74 1.45
C HIS A 272 31.66 30.20 1.29
N VAL A 273 30.84 31.18 1.68
CA VAL A 273 31.23 32.60 1.62
C VAL A 273 32.35 32.98 2.60
N PRO A 274 32.40 32.50 3.86
CA PRO A 274 33.47 32.86 4.78
C PRO A 274 34.90 32.56 4.28
N PRO A 275 35.21 31.35 3.74
CA PRO A 275 36.52 31.11 3.13
C PRO A 275 36.70 31.85 1.78
N LEU A 276 35.61 32.11 1.04
CA LEU A 276 35.67 32.86 -0.23
C LEU A 276 36.16 34.29 -0.01
N ILE A 277 35.56 35.04 0.92
CA ILE A 277 35.94 36.44 1.17
C ILE A 277 37.39 36.55 1.63
N LEU A 278 37.86 35.61 2.46
CA LEU A 278 39.24 35.55 2.88
C LEU A 278 40.18 35.29 1.70
N ASN A 279 39.83 34.38 0.79
CA ASN A 279 40.60 34.13 -0.43
C ASN A 279 40.66 35.37 -1.33
N LEU A 280 39.58 36.14 -1.44
CA LEU A 280 39.54 37.34 -2.28
C LEU A 280 40.39 38.48 -1.71
N ILE A 281 40.34 38.70 -0.40
CA ILE A 281 41.17 39.70 0.30
C ILE A 281 42.66 39.31 0.24
N THR A 282 42.98 38.03 0.46
CA THR A 282 44.38 37.56 0.37
C THR A 282 44.91 37.64 -1.05
N ASN A 283 44.07 37.36 -2.07
CA ASN A 283 44.43 37.56 -3.47
C ASN A 283 44.70 39.03 -3.82
N SER A 284 43.90 39.98 -3.32
CA SER A 284 44.14 41.40 -3.59
C SER A 284 45.44 41.90 -2.95
N LEU A 285 45.73 41.45 -1.72
CA LEU A 285 47.02 41.70 -1.07
C LEU A 285 48.18 41.04 -1.81
N TYR A 286 48.03 39.78 -2.22
CA TYR A 286 49.06 39.05 -2.95
C TYR A 286 49.42 39.74 -4.26
N LYS A 287 48.41 40.18 -5.05
CA LYS A 287 48.63 40.94 -6.28
C LYS A 287 49.26 42.30 -6.03
N PHE A 288 48.93 42.96 -4.92
CA PHE A 288 49.55 44.21 -4.52
C PHE A 288 51.06 44.06 -4.24
N TYR A 289 51.46 43.01 -3.51
CA TYR A 289 52.87 42.80 -3.17
C TYR A 289 53.71 42.23 -4.32
N THR A 290 53.11 41.40 -5.18
CA THR A 290 53.83 40.76 -6.29
C THR A 290 53.86 41.60 -7.56
N ASN A 291 53.04 42.66 -7.65
CA ASN A 291 52.81 43.45 -8.87
C ASN A 291 52.42 42.61 -10.10
N SER A 292 52.06 41.34 -9.93
CA SER A 292 51.65 40.43 -10.99
C SER A 292 50.14 40.23 -10.98
N THR A 293 49.50 40.45 -12.13
CA THR A 293 48.05 40.30 -12.29
C THR A 293 47.62 38.86 -12.57
N GLN A 294 48.54 38.00 -13.04
CA GLN A 294 48.30 36.63 -13.49
C GLN A 294 48.28 35.58 -12.38
N SER A 295 49.01 35.82 -11.29
CA SER A 295 49.13 34.86 -10.19
C SER A 295 47.93 34.97 -9.23
N THR A 296 47.26 33.85 -8.96
CA THR A 296 46.11 33.80 -8.05
C THR A 296 46.19 32.59 -7.12
N ILE A 297 45.68 32.75 -5.91
CA ILE A 297 45.55 31.74 -4.87
C ILE A 297 44.14 31.13 -4.99
N THR A 298 44.09 29.80 -5.05
CA THR A 298 42.83 29.04 -5.10
C THR A 298 42.62 28.28 -3.80
N VAL A 299 41.40 28.32 -3.26
CA VAL A 299 41.02 27.56 -2.07
C VAL A 299 40.14 26.39 -2.48
N ILE A 300 40.46 25.18 -2.00
CA ILE A 300 39.71 23.95 -2.24
C ILE A 300 39.34 23.36 -0.89
N ASN A 301 38.04 23.17 -0.65
CA ASN A 301 37.56 22.42 0.50
C ASN A 301 37.49 20.94 0.13
N LYS A 302 38.38 20.13 0.69
CA LYS A 302 38.35 18.68 0.56
C LYS A 302 38.09 18.07 1.95
N PRO A 303 36.87 17.60 2.22
CA PRO A 303 36.57 16.91 3.47
C PRO A 303 37.50 15.72 3.68
N MET A 304 37.88 15.47 4.93
CA MET A 304 38.64 14.28 5.27
C MET A 304 37.80 13.02 5.00
N PRO A 305 38.43 11.91 4.60
CA PRO A 305 37.72 10.64 4.50
C PRO A 305 37.11 10.29 5.86
N LYS A 306 35.87 9.78 5.85
CA LYS A 306 35.17 9.38 7.08
C LYS A 306 35.98 8.29 7.79
N GLU A 307 36.19 8.45 9.10
CA GLU A 307 36.76 7.40 9.94
C GLU A 307 35.83 6.17 9.96
N PHE A 308 36.39 4.99 10.21
CA PHE A 308 35.66 3.71 10.25
C PHE A 308 34.47 3.72 11.23
N THR A 309 34.58 4.46 12.33
CA THR A 309 33.51 4.68 13.32
C THR A 309 32.31 5.44 12.75
N HIS A 310 32.56 6.43 11.89
CA HIS A 310 31.52 7.19 11.20
C HIS A 310 30.87 6.38 10.06
N VAL A 311 31.63 5.51 9.38
CA VAL A 311 31.06 4.54 8.43
C VAL A 311 30.15 3.54 9.14
N LEU A 312 30.53 3.07 10.34
CA LEU A 312 29.70 2.22 11.18
C LEU A 312 28.41 2.92 11.66
N ASN A 313 28.48 4.21 11.98
CA ASN A 313 27.31 5.00 12.36
C ASN A 313 26.43 5.37 11.14
N ASP A 314 27.02 5.59 9.97
CA ASP A 314 26.27 5.72 8.71
C ASP A 314 25.63 4.38 8.32
N ALA A 315 26.27 3.25 8.60
CA ALA A 315 25.65 1.93 8.52
C ALA A 315 24.47 1.80 9.51
N LYS A 316 24.52 2.41 10.69
CA LYS A 316 23.32 2.51 11.55
C LYS A 316 22.23 3.43 10.96
N ASN A 317 22.58 4.49 10.25
CA ASN A 317 21.62 5.29 9.47
C ASN A 317 21.01 4.49 8.29
N THR A 318 21.69 3.45 7.77
CA THR A 318 21.06 2.52 6.82
C THR A 318 19.90 1.73 7.43
N ASN A 319 19.79 1.61 8.76
CA ASN A 319 18.61 1.05 9.40
C ASN A 319 17.36 1.90 9.12
N LEU A 320 17.50 3.23 8.97
CA LEU A 320 16.36 4.10 8.64
C LEU A 320 15.86 3.87 7.22
N ASN A 321 16.77 3.65 6.27
CA ASN A 321 16.40 3.33 4.89
C ASN A 321 15.81 1.91 4.80
N SER A 322 16.40 0.95 5.51
CA SER A 322 15.87 -0.42 5.61
C SER A 322 14.46 -0.44 6.22
N PHE A 323 14.25 0.34 7.29
CA PHE A 323 12.94 0.56 7.90
C PHE A 323 11.93 1.16 6.91
N ARG A 324 12.33 2.16 6.11
CA ARG A 324 11.47 2.77 5.09
C ARG A 324 11.05 1.76 4.02
N ILE A 325 11.96 0.88 3.61
CA ILE A 325 11.65 -0.19 2.66
C ILE A 325 10.69 -1.19 3.30
N ALA A 326 10.97 -1.67 4.52
CA ALA A 326 10.14 -2.64 5.24
C ALA A 326 8.71 -2.11 5.48
N THR A 327 8.59 -0.86 5.91
CA THR A 327 7.28 -0.21 6.08
C THR A 327 6.51 -0.10 4.77
N SER A 328 7.16 0.28 3.66
CA SER A 328 6.51 0.34 2.35
C SER A 328 6.00 -1.02 1.86
N LEU A 329 6.78 -2.09 2.07
CA LEU A 329 6.38 -3.46 1.77
C LEU A 329 5.18 -3.89 2.62
N ASN A 330 5.20 -3.60 3.94
CA ASN A 330 4.10 -3.92 4.85
C ASN A 330 2.79 -3.22 4.45
N PHE A 331 2.84 -1.94 4.04
CA PHE A 331 1.65 -1.24 3.52
C PHE A 331 1.09 -1.92 2.27
N GLY A 332 1.95 -2.23 1.30
CA GLY A 332 1.56 -2.89 0.06
C GLY A 332 0.94 -4.27 0.29
N LEU A 333 1.63 -5.13 1.05
CA LEU A 333 1.20 -6.50 1.29
C LEU A 333 -0.04 -6.58 2.21
N SER A 334 -0.17 -5.68 3.18
CA SER A 334 -1.37 -5.59 4.04
C SER A 334 -2.64 -5.36 3.22
N PHE A 335 -2.59 -4.46 2.23
CA PHE A 335 -3.68 -4.23 1.29
C PHE A 335 -4.00 -5.50 0.49
N LEU A 336 -2.97 -6.15 -0.06
CA LEU A 336 -3.12 -7.35 -0.88
C LEU A 336 -3.80 -8.47 -0.09
N ILE A 337 -3.33 -8.77 1.12
CA ILE A 337 -3.93 -9.82 1.97
C ILE A 337 -5.37 -9.50 2.32
N ALA A 338 -5.66 -8.24 2.70
CA ALA A 338 -7.02 -7.82 3.02
C ALA A 338 -7.97 -7.97 1.82
N SER A 339 -7.49 -7.79 0.59
CA SER A 339 -8.30 -7.91 -0.61
C SER A 339 -8.90 -9.31 -0.82
N PHE A 340 -8.23 -10.38 -0.36
CA PHE A 340 -8.74 -11.75 -0.46
C PHE A 340 -10.00 -11.96 0.40
N SER A 341 -10.13 -11.22 1.49
CA SER A 341 -11.31 -11.27 2.36
C SER A 341 -12.59 -10.82 1.65
N ILE A 342 -12.49 -9.92 0.65
CA ILE A 342 -13.64 -9.37 -0.08
C ILE A 342 -14.43 -10.50 -0.74
N PHE A 343 -13.74 -11.43 -1.39
CA PHE A 343 -14.39 -12.55 -2.08
C PHE A 343 -15.08 -13.49 -1.09
N LEU A 344 -14.41 -13.83 0.02
CA LEU A 344 -14.98 -14.70 1.06
C LEU A 344 -16.22 -14.10 1.74
N ILE A 345 -16.20 -12.79 2.02
CA ILE A 345 -17.36 -12.10 2.62
C ILE A 345 -18.52 -12.08 1.63
N LYS A 346 -18.28 -11.81 0.34
CA LYS A 346 -19.32 -11.90 -0.71
C LYS A 346 -19.90 -13.31 -0.82
N GLU A 347 -19.07 -14.33 -0.71
CA GLU A 347 -19.48 -15.73 -0.78
C GLU A 347 -20.33 -16.16 0.43
N LYS A 348 -20.04 -15.58 1.61
CA LYS A 348 -20.85 -15.73 2.82
C LYS A 348 -22.23 -15.08 2.65
N ILE A 349 -22.28 -13.80 2.23
CA ILE A 349 -23.53 -13.02 2.14
C ILE A 349 -24.46 -13.57 1.05
N SER A 350 -23.91 -14.00 -0.08
CA SER A 350 -24.69 -14.56 -1.19
C SER A 350 -25.29 -15.94 -0.89
N GLY A 351 -25.00 -16.54 0.28
CA GLY A 351 -25.40 -17.92 0.59
C GLY A 351 -24.66 -18.98 -0.24
N SER A 352 -23.79 -18.58 -1.18
CA SER A 352 -23.04 -19.50 -2.04
C SER A 352 -22.14 -20.42 -1.22
N LYS A 353 -21.50 -19.93 -0.15
CA LYS A 353 -20.71 -20.76 0.77
C LYS A 353 -21.56 -21.84 1.43
N HIS A 354 -22.77 -21.50 1.88
CA HIS A 354 -23.66 -22.46 2.54
C HIS A 354 -24.13 -23.53 1.57
N LEU A 355 -24.59 -23.13 0.39
CA LEU A 355 -24.97 -24.05 -0.69
C LEU A 355 -23.80 -24.97 -1.08
N GLN A 356 -22.59 -24.44 -1.19
CA GLN A 356 -21.41 -25.26 -1.50
C GLN A 356 -21.06 -26.24 -0.39
N LEU A 357 -21.19 -25.87 0.88
CA LEU A 357 -20.95 -26.81 1.98
C LEU A 357 -22.02 -27.91 2.04
N LEU A 358 -23.24 -27.62 1.57
CA LEU A 358 -24.32 -28.61 1.44
C LEU A 358 -24.14 -29.53 0.23
N SER A 359 -23.71 -29.00 -0.93
CA SER A 359 -23.63 -29.74 -2.19
C SER A 359 -22.24 -30.32 -2.51
N SER A 360 -21.18 -29.81 -1.90
CA SER A 360 -19.78 -30.06 -2.24
C SER A 360 -18.98 -30.39 -0.98
N GLY A 361 -18.78 -31.69 -0.77
CA GLY A 361 -18.17 -32.32 0.40
C GLY A 361 -16.98 -31.62 1.08
N SER A 362 -16.99 -31.74 2.41
CA SER A 362 -15.96 -31.37 3.39
C SER A 362 -15.56 -29.89 3.47
N PRO A 363 -15.72 -29.23 4.64
CA PRO A 363 -15.22 -27.87 4.88
C PRO A 363 -13.72 -27.72 4.59
N LEU A 364 -12.95 -28.79 4.77
CA LEU A 364 -11.50 -28.80 4.54
C LEU A 364 -11.14 -28.53 3.07
N MET A 365 -11.85 -29.14 2.10
CA MET A 365 -11.58 -28.90 0.68
C MET A 365 -11.91 -27.48 0.25
N PHE A 366 -12.96 -26.90 0.82
CA PHE A 366 -13.29 -25.49 0.61
C PHE A 366 -12.14 -24.58 1.06
N TRP A 367 -11.67 -24.73 2.31
CA TRP A 367 -10.60 -23.88 2.83
C TRP A 367 -9.24 -24.12 2.18
N LEU A 368 -8.90 -25.37 1.85
CA LEU A 368 -7.67 -25.70 1.12
C LEU A 368 -7.68 -25.11 -0.30
N SER A 369 -8.78 -25.23 -1.03
CA SER A 369 -8.90 -24.64 -2.37
C SER A 369 -8.81 -23.12 -2.33
N ALA A 370 -9.41 -22.50 -1.30
CA ALA A 370 -9.31 -21.06 -1.07
C ALA A 370 -7.85 -20.63 -0.82
N PHE A 371 -7.18 -21.31 0.11
CA PHE A 371 -5.81 -21.01 0.49
C PHE A 371 -4.84 -21.18 -0.69
N VAL A 372 -4.91 -22.31 -1.40
CA VAL A 372 -4.02 -22.57 -2.55
C VAL A 372 -4.22 -21.52 -3.63
N TRP A 373 -5.46 -21.16 -3.94
CA TRP A 373 -5.75 -20.13 -4.93
C TRP A 373 -5.22 -18.76 -4.50
N ASP A 374 -5.50 -18.34 -3.28
CA ASP A 374 -5.11 -17.02 -2.79
C ASP A 374 -3.59 -16.92 -2.63
N PHE A 375 -2.91 -18.02 -2.25
CA PHE A 375 -1.45 -18.10 -2.18
C PHE A 375 -0.78 -18.02 -3.55
N ILE A 376 -1.31 -18.69 -4.58
CA ILE A 376 -0.80 -18.54 -5.96
C ILE A 376 -0.94 -17.09 -6.43
N ASN A 377 -2.06 -16.44 -6.15
CA ASN A 377 -2.26 -15.03 -6.50
C ASN A 377 -1.38 -14.08 -5.68
N TYR A 378 -1.06 -14.42 -4.43
CA TYR A 378 -0.11 -13.70 -3.58
C TYR A 378 1.31 -13.72 -4.15
N LEU A 379 1.76 -14.86 -4.68
CA LEU A 379 3.10 -15.01 -5.24
C LEU A 379 3.35 -14.13 -6.47
N ILE A 380 2.32 -13.83 -7.26
CA ILE A 380 2.47 -13.02 -8.48
C ILE A 380 3.00 -11.61 -8.14
N PRO A 381 2.37 -10.80 -7.25
CA PRO A 381 2.92 -9.53 -6.80
C PRO A 381 4.28 -9.65 -6.10
N VAL A 382 4.54 -10.74 -5.36
CA VAL A 382 5.85 -10.95 -4.73
C VAL A 382 6.98 -11.04 -5.76
N VAL A 383 6.77 -11.75 -6.87
CA VAL A 383 7.76 -11.82 -7.95
C VAL A 383 7.98 -10.43 -8.58
N PHE A 384 6.91 -9.65 -8.79
CA PHE A 384 7.05 -8.28 -9.29
C PHE A 384 7.81 -7.37 -8.31
N LEU A 385 7.56 -7.50 -7.00
CA LEU A 385 8.27 -6.76 -5.96
C LEU A 385 9.78 -7.07 -5.99
N ILE A 386 10.16 -8.34 -6.12
CA ILE A 386 11.57 -8.75 -6.27
C ILE A 386 12.17 -8.15 -7.54
N GLY A 387 11.44 -8.19 -8.66
CA GLY A 387 11.88 -7.59 -9.92
C GLY A 387 12.15 -6.08 -9.79
N VAL A 388 11.28 -5.34 -9.09
CA VAL A 388 11.51 -3.91 -8.81
C VAL A 388 12.75 -3.71 -7.94
N LEU A 389 12.91 -4.48 -6.87
CA LEU A 389 14.09 -4.36 -6.01
C LEU A 389 15.39 -4.60 -6.82
N MET A 390 15.38 -5.56 -7.75
CA MET A 390 16.51 -5.83 -8.65
C MET A 390 16.81 -4.65 -9.59
N ILE A 391 15.79 -4.06 -10.20
CA ILE A 391 15.95 -2.89 -11.09
C ILE A 391 16.58 -1.71 -10.36
N PHE A 392 16.23 -1.51 -9.09
CA PHE A 392 16.76 -0.42 -8.27
C PHE A 392 18.12 -0.71 -7.60
N GLN A 393 18.68 -1.92 -7.79
CA GLN A 393 19.99 -2.33 -7.27
C GLN A 393 20.18 -2.05 -5.77
N VAL A 394 19.18 -2.42 -4.95
CA VAL A 394 19.27 -2.27 -3.50
C VAL A 394 20.22 -3.35 -2.94
N ASN A 395 21.53 -3.06 -2.97
CA ASN A 395 22.60 -3.99 -2.61
C ASN A 395 22.43 -4.61 -1.21
N GLN A 396 21.77 -3.90 -0.29
CA GLN A 396 21.49 -4.36 1.08
C GLN A 396 20.62 -5.63 1.14
N LEU A 397 19.65 -5.73 0.22
CA LEU A 397 18.67 -6.83 0.17
C LEU A 397 18.99 -7.88 -0.90
N ILE A 398 19.80 -7.52 -1.90
CA ILE A 398 20.05 -8.34 -3.10
C ILE A 398 21.46 -8.98 -3.12
N GLY A 399 22.43 -8.43 -2.39
CA GLY A 399 23.80 -8.97 -2.37
C GLY A 399 23.87 -10.40 -1.82
N ASP A 400 24.76 -11.22 -2.37
CA ASP A 400 25.23 -12.50 -1.81
C ASP A 400 24.12 -13.48 -1.37
N GLU A 401 23.30 -13.95 -2.33
CA GLU A 401 22.23 -14.96 -2.13
C GLU A 401 21.02 -14.52 -1.28
N ARG A 402 20.96 -13.26 -0.82
CA ARG A 402 19.87 -12.74 0.01
C ARG A 402 18.49 -12.70 -0.65
N ILE A 403 18.44 -12.74 -1.97
CA ILE A 403 17.18 -12.81 -2.73
C ILE A 403 16.37 -14.05 -2.33
N VAL A 404 17.04 -15.18 -2.08
CA VAL A 404 16.37 -16.44 -1.71
C VAL A 404 15.75 -16.30 -0.32
N TYR A 405 16.49 -15.73 0.64
CA TYR A 405 15.96 -15.45 1.98
C TYR A 405 14.76 -14.49 1.94
N LEU A 406 14.84 -13.44 1.11
CA LEU A 406 13.74 -12.50 0.93
C LEU A 406 12.49 -13.18 0.34
N LEU A 407 12.66 -14.05 -0.65
CA LEU A 407 11.55 -14.82 -1.22
C LEU A 407 10.90 -15.74 -0.19
N ILE A 408 11.71 -16.42 0.62
CA ILE A 408 11.23 -17.30 1.70
C ILE A 408 10.44 -16.50 2.74
N ILE A 409 10.98 -15.38 3.21
CA ILE A 409 10.34 -14.52 4.21
C ILE A 409 9.00 -13.98 3.68
N LEU A 410 8.97 -13.47 2.45
CA LEU A 410 7.73 -13.00 1.82
C LEU A 410 6.71 -14.15 1.66
N SER A 411 7.16 -15.34 1.27
CA SER A 411 6.28 -16.50 1.13
C SER A 411 5.69 -16.94 2.48
N LEU A 412 6.51 -16.99 3.53
CA LEU A 412 6.06 -17.30 4.89
C LEU A 412 5.09 -16.24 5.42
N TYR A 413 5.33 -14.97 5.10
CA TYR A 413 4.43 -13.87 5.44
C TYR A 413 3.04 -14.10 4.83
N GLY A 414 2.96 -14.39 3.52
CA GLY A 414 1.68 -14.74 2.88
C GLY A 414 1.00 -15.95 3.52
N MET A 415 1.77 -17.00 3.84
CA MET A 415 1.27 -18.24 4.44
C MET A 415 0.66 -18.03 5.83
N ALA A 416 1.22 -17.13 6.64
CA ALA A 416 0.69 -16.79 7.96
C ALA A 416 -0.54 -15.86 7.89
N HIS A 417 -0.50 -14.87 6.99
CA HIS A 417 -1.48 -13.79 6.97
C HIS A 417 -2.77 -14.07 6.21
N ILE A 418 -2.72 -14.91 5.18
CA ILE A 418 -3.94 -15.31 4.44
C ILE A 418 -4.95 -16.01 5.38
N PRO A 419 -4.55 -17.01 6.21
CA PRO A 419 -5.45 -17.59 7.22
C PRO A 419 -5.98 -16.58 8.24
N GLN A 420 -5.16 -15.61 8.67
CA GLN A 420 -5.61 -14.55 9.57
C GLN A 420 -6.74 -13.71 8.94
N ALA A 421 -6.61 -13.36 7.66
CA ALA A 421 -7.66 -12.65 6.93
C ALA A 421 -8.95 -13.49 6.84
N TYR A 422 -8.84 -14.81 6.73
CA TYR A 422 -10.00 -15.71 6.72
C TYR A 422 -10.73 -15.69 8.05
N LEU A 423 -10.01 -15.75 9.17
CA LEU A 423 -10.61 -15.68 10.51
C LEU A 423 -11.38 -14.38 10.72
N PHE A 424 -10.81 -13.25 10.29
CA PHE A 424 -11.50 -11.96 10.37
C PHE A 424 -12.69 -11.88 9.42
N SER A 425 -12.60 -12.44 8.21
CA SER A 425 -13.68 -12.42 7.23
C SER A 425 -15.00 -13.04 7.76
N LEU A 426 -14.92 -13.97 8.73
CA LEU A 426 -16.10 -14.61 9.32
C LEU A 426 -16.98 -13.64 10.11
N LYS A 427 -16.40 -12.58 10.71
CA LYS A 427 -17.09 -11.63 11.58
C LYS A 427 -17.82 -10.51 10.83
N PHE A 428 -17.58 -10.36 9.53
CA PHE A 428 -18.14 -9.27 8.73
C PHE A 428 -19.29 -9.74 7.84
N ASP A 429 -20.29 -8.87 7.71
CA ASP A 429 -21.45 -9.05 6.83
C ASP A 429 -21.49 -8.04 5.69
N VAL A 430 -20.52 -7.11 5.64
CA VAL A 430 -20.34 -6.14 4.56
C VAL A 430 -18.90 -6.23 4.03
N PRO A 431 -18.67 -6.50 2.72
CA PRO A 431 -17.33 -6.72 2.19
C PRO A 431 -16.40 -5.52 2.31
N SER A 432 -16.90 -4.29 2.11
CA SER A 432 -16.10 -3.06 2.23
C SER A 432 -15.64 -2.83 3.67
N ASN A 433 -16.52 -3.03 4.65
CA ASN A 433 -16.18 -2.86 6.06
C ASN A 433 -15.14 -3.88 6.52
N GLY A 434 -15.31 -5.15 6.11
CA GLY A 434 -14.33 -6.20 6.41
C GLY A 434 -12.97 -5.92 5.78
N PHE A 435 -12.95 -5.50 4.51
CA PHE A 435 -11.72 -5.10 3.83
C PHE A 435 -10.99 -3.96 4.55
N SER A 436 -11.71 -2.86 4.86
CA SER A 436 -11.12 -1.70 5.54
C SER A 436 -10.60 -2.04 6.94
N PHE A 437 -11.36 -2.84 7.71
CA PHE A 437 -10.95 -3.25 9.06
C PHE A 437 -9.70 -4.15 9.02
N ILE A 438 -9.68 -5.16 8.16
CA ILE A 438 -8.54 -6.09 8.05
C ILE A 438 -7.28 -5.33 7.58
N THR A 439 -7.42 -4.43 6.61
CA THR A 439 -6.33 -3.57 6.15
C THR A 439 -5.80 -2.70 7.29
N ALA A 440 -6.68 -2.02 8.02
CA ALA A 440 -6.30 -1.17 9.14
C ALA A 440 -5.62 -1.96 10.27
N TRP A 441 -6.16 -3.12 10.63
CA TRP A 441 -5.57 -4.00 11.63
C TRP A 441 -4.16 -4.44 11.24
N ASN A 442 -3.97 -4.89 10.00
CA ASN A 442 -2.67 -5.35 9.51
C ASN A 442 -1.63 -4.23 9.51
N ILE A 443 -2.01 -3.04 9.03
CA ILE A 443 -1.14 -1.86 9.04
C ILE A 443 -0.80 -1.45 10.48
N MET A 444 -1.79 -1.27 11.36
CA MET A 444 -1.53 -0.77 12.71
C MET A 444 -0.66 -1.73 13.52
N SER A 445 -0.97 -3.03 13.48
CA SER A 445 -0.18 -4.02 14.23
C SER A 445 1.26 -4.14 13.71
N SER A 446 1.50 -3.99 12.41
CA SER A 446 2.85 -3.94 11.83
C SER A 446 3.60 -2.67 12.25
N GLN A 447 2.99 -1.49 12.07
CA GLN A 447 3.64 -0.20 12.32
C GLN A 447 3.94 0.06 13.80
N ILE A 448 3.04 -0.35 14.70
CA ILE A 448 3.25 -0.15 16.15
C ILE A 448 4.50 -0.89 16.62
N GLY A 449 4.64 -2.17 16.27
CA GLY A 449 5.81 -2.95 16.66
C GLY A 449 7.11 -2.38 16.06
N LEU A 450 7.07 -2.05 14.77
CA LEU A 450 8.19 -1.48 14.03
C LEU A 450 8.67 -0.15 14.61
N ILE A 451 7.76 0.78 14.90
CA ILE A 451 8.10 2.10 15.46
C ILE A 451 8.66 1.95 16.88
N ILE A 452 8.08 1.08 17.72
CA ILE A 452 8.55 0.88 19.09
C ILE A 452 9.99 0.36 19.09
N ILE A 453 10.29 -0.66 18.28
CA ILE A 453 11.65 -1.24 18.21
C ILE A 453 12.63 -0.26 17.59
N GLN A 454 12.23 0.49 16.57
CA GLN A 454 13.08 1.53 16.00
C GLN A 454 13.44 2.60 17.02
N ILE A 455 12.48 3.08 17.82
CA ILE A 455 12.73 4.05 18.88
C ILE A 455 13.66 3.47 19.94
N LEU A 456 13.38 2.26 20.43
CA LEU A 456 14.22 1.61 21.45
C LEU A 456 15.64 1.30 20.96
N SER A 457 15.80 1.08 19.66
CA SER A 457 17.10 0.84 19.01
C SER A 457 17.92 2.11 18.79
N ILE A 458 17.40 3.32 19.06
CA ILE A 458 18.18 4.55 18.90
C ILE A 458 19.31 4.58 19.95
N PRO A 459 20.59 4.62 19.55
CA PRO A 459 21.72 4.52 20.48
C PRO A 459 21.75 5.62 21.55
N SER A 460 21.20 6.80 21.25
CA SER A 460 21.15 7.93 22.18
C SER A 460 20.23 7.70 23.39
N LEU A 461 19.31 6.72 23.31
CA LEU A 461 18.37 6.41 24.39
C LEU A 461 18.90 5.36 25.37
N GLY A 462 20.00 4.66 25.05
CA GLY A 462 20.60 3.66 25.94
C GLY A 462 19.76 2.41 26.22
N ASN A 463 18.62 2.25 25.52
CA ASN A 463 17.60 1.23 25.80
C ASN A 463 17.61 0.05 24.80
N SER A 464 18.69 -0.15 24.04
CA SER A 464 18.76 -1.19 23.01
C SER A 464 18.51 -2.60 23.55
N HIS A 465 18.92 -2.88 24.78
CA HIS A 465 18.66 -4.16 25.46
C HIS A 465 17.17 -4.45 25.65
N ILE A 466 16.33 -3.41 25.83
CA ILE A 466 14.87 -3.56 25.98
C ILE A 466 14.25 -3.95 24.63
N ALA A 467 14.79 -3.44 23.51
CA ALA A 467 14.34 -3.82 22.18
C ALA A 467 14.52 -5.33 21.95
N GLU A 468 15.69 -5.88 22.31
CA GLU A 468 16.02 -7.31 22.16
C GLU A 468 15.04 -8.24 22.91
N TYR A 469 14.51 -7.80 24.07
CA TYR A 469 13.51 -8.59 24.81
C TYR A 469 12.08 -8.45 24.25
N ILE A 470 11.72 -7.29 23.71
CA ILE A 470 10.37 -6.99 23.23
C ILE A 470 10.12 -7.56 21.82
N GLU A 471 11.14 -7.61 20.97
CA GLU A 471 11.08 -8.12 19.60
C GLU A 471 10.42 -9.51 19.47
N PRO A 472 10.84 -10.57 20.21
CA PRO A 472 10.20 -11.88 20.13
C PRO A 472 8.75 -11.85 20.64
N ILE A 473 8.43 -11.02 21.64
CA ILE A 473 7.08 -10.89 22.20
C ILE A 473 6.14 -10.30 21.15
N PHE A 474 6.56 -9.23 20.47
CA PHE A 474 5.78 -8.63 19.38
C PHE A 474 5.68 -9.52 18.16
N SER A 475 6.71 -10.30 17.83
CA SER A 475 6.64 -11.27 16.73
C SER A 475 5.60 -12.37 16.99
N ILE A 476 5.40 -12.78 18.25
CA ILE A 476 4.40 -13.79 18.62
C ILE A 476 2.99 -13.17 18.63
N LEU A 477 2.85 -11.98 19.21
CA LEU A 477 1.54 -11.36 19.45
C LEU A 477 0.96 -10.71 18.18
N PHE A 478 1.83 -10.19 17.31
CA PHE A 478 1.47 -9.58 16.04
C PHE A 478 2.25 -10.26 14.91
N PRO A 479 1.68 -11.26 14.22
CA PRO A 479 2.30 -11.85 13.03
C PRO A 479 2.59 -10.82 11.93
N ASN A 480 1.89 -9.67 11.96
CA ASN A 480 2.09 -8.52 11.07
C ASN A 480 3.42 -7.80 11.31
N PHE A 481 4.00 -7.96 12.50
CA PHE A 481 5.29 -7.40 12.88
C PHE A 481 6.46 -8.25 12.38
N ALA A 482 6.30 -9.58 12.24
CA ALA A 482 7.38 -10.53 11.92
C ALA A 482 8.11 -10.31 10.57
N MET A 483 7.63 -9.39 9.72
CA MET A 483 8.29 -9.02 8.46
C MET A 483 9.24 -7.82 8.59
N GLY A 484 8.99 -6.94 9.57
CA GLY A 484 9.73 -5.71 9.77
C GLY A 484 10.84 -5.89 10.78
#